data_AF-A0A2V8ERC1-F1
#
_entry.id   AF-A0A2V8ERC1-F1
#
_cell.length_a   1.000
_cell.length_b   1.000
_cell.length_c   1.000
_cell.angle_alpha   90.00
_cell.angle_beta   90.00
_cell.angle_gamma   90.00
#
_symmetry.space_group_name_H-M   'P 1'
#
loop_
_entity.id
_entity.type
_entity.pdbx_description
1 polymer ?
#
loop_
_entity_poly.entity_id
_entity_poly.type
_entity_poly.pdbx_seq_one_letter_code
_entity_poly.pdbx_strand_id
1 'polypeptide(L)'
;MVVASAAEARVVRLRIERREVVLHGREFGAAGPYEKLVGKVDFGVDPDLPRNAMIVDLTLAPRNARGEVEASADFYMLKPVDPARGNRRLLYEVGNRGG
;
A
#
# COMPACT_ATOMS: atom_id res chain seq x y z
N MET A 1 5.12 18.08 -28.93
CA MET A 1 4.71 16.72 -28.50
C MET A 1 4.99 16.63 -27.01
N VAL A 2 3.96 16.70 -26.17
CA VAL A 2 4.12 16.62 -24.70
C VAL A 2 3.90 15.17 -24.30
N VAL A 3 4.94 14.52 -23.79
CA VAL A 3 4.84 13.17 -23.23
C VAL A 3 4.45 13.33 -21.77
N ALA A 4 3.22 12.95 -21.41
CA ALA A 4 2.80 12.94 -20.02
C ALA A 4 3.44 11.71 -19.33
N SER A 5 4.37 11.95 -18.40
CA SER A 5 4.88 10.89 -17.53
C SER A 5 3.75 10.40 -16.62
N ALA A 6 3.65 9.08 -16.43
CA ALA A 6 2.74 8.50 -15.46
C ALA A 6 3.10 9.05 -14.08
N ALA A 7 2.06 9.42 -13.31
CA ALA A 7 2.29 9.79 -11.92
C ALA A 7 2.42 8.52 -11.10
N GLU A 8 3.65 8.07 -10.87
CA GLU A 8 3.90 6.94 -9.99
C GLU A 8 4.09 7.47 -8.57
N ALA A 9 3.09 7.25 -7.71
CA ALA A 9 3.39 7.09 -6.29
C ALA A 9 4.11 5.74 -6.17
N ARG A 10 5.43 5.78 -6.09
CA ARG A 10 6.24 4.57 -6.05
C ARG A 10 6.10 3.94 -4.68
N VAL A 11 5.57 2.71 -4.62
CA VAL A 11 5.75 1.86 -3.44
C VAL A 11 7.23 1.49 -3.39
N VAL A 12 7.95 2.11 -2.47
CA VAL A 12 9.40 1.91 -2.32
C VAL A 12 9.65 0.58 -1.62
N ARG A 13 8.82 0.24 -0.62
CA ARG A 13 8.98 -0.96 0.17
C ARG A 13 7.67 -1.36 0.87
N LEU A 14 7.37 -2.66 0.88
CA LEU A 14 6.38 -3.26 1.77
C LEU A 14 7.10 -3.99 2.89
N ARG A 15 6.84 -3.60 4.14
CA ARG A 15 7.38 -4.24 5.35
C ARG A 15 6.27 -5.06 6.00
N ILE A 16 6.44 -6.38 5.99
CA ILE A 16 5.59 -7.28 6.78
C ILE A 16 6.27 -7.47 8.12
N GLU A 17 5.69 -6.90 9.16
CA GLU A 17 6.22 -6.95 10.52
C GLU A 17 5.60 -8.11 11.31
N ARG A 18 4.35 -8.48 10.97
CA ARG A 18 3.62 -9.57 11.63
C ARG A 18 2.80 -10.38 10.64
N ARG A 19 2.75 -11.69 10.88
CA ARG A 19 1.91 -12.65 10.16
C ARG A 19 1.26 -13.59 11.16
N GLU A 20 -0.06 -13.70 11.10
CA GLU A 20 -0.84 -14.54 12.03
C GLU A 20 -2.02 -15.20 11.33
N VAL A 21 -2.20 -16.51 11.55
CA VAL A 21 -3.44 -17.21 11.20
C VAL A 21 -4.57 -16.63 12.07
N VAL A 22 -5.67 -16.23 11.44
CA VAL A 22 -6.81 -15.64 12.15
C VAL A 22 -7.82 -16.72 12.52
N LEU A 23 -8.67 -16.41 13.52
CA LEU A 23 -9.82 -17.24 13.91
C LEU A 23 -9.45 -18.72 14.14
N HIS A 24 -8.29 -18.96 14.74
CA HIS A 24 -7.77 -20.30 15.05
C HIS A 24 -7.74 -21.26 13.83
N GLY A 25 -7.52 -20.73 12.63
CA GLY A 25 -7.44 -21.54 11.41
C GLY A 25 -8.79 -21.99 10.87
N ARG A 26 -9.89 -21.33 11.26
CA ARG A 26 -11.21 -21.56 10.67
C ARG A 26 -11.14 -21.47 9.13
N GLU A 27 -11.70 -22.47 8.46
CA GLU A 27 -11.78 -22.49 7.00
C GLU A 27 -12.91 -21.60 6.46
N PHE A 28 -12.65 -21.00 5.30
CA PHE A 28 -13.60 -20.20 4.53
C PHE A 28 -13.86 -20.84 3.17
N GLY A 29 -14.71 -21.88 3.15
CA GLY A 29 -15.04 -22.63 1.94
C GLY A 29 -13.79 -23.13 1.20
N ALA A 30 -13.82 -23.02 -0.13
CA ALA A 30 -12.70 -23.47 -0.97
C ALA A 30 -11.39 -22.69 -0.74
N ALA A 31 -11.45 -21.47 -0.19
CA ALA A 31 -10.27 -20.64 0.06
C ALA A 31 -9.43 -21.12 1.26
N GLY A 32 -10.01 -21.92 2.17
CA GLY A 32 -9.31 -22.46 3.33
C GLY A 32 -9.12 -21.42 4.45
N PRO A 33 -8.15 -21.62 5.36
CA PRO A 33 -7.88 -20.68 6.45
C PRO A 33 -7.25 -19.39 5.94
N TYR A 34 -7.42 -18.32 6.73
CA TYR A 34 -6.88 -17.00 6.42
C TYR A 34 -5.79 -16.60 7.41
N GLU A 35 -4.88 -15.76 6.94
CA GLU A 35 -3.91 -15.05 7.78
C GLU A 35 -4.05 -13.53 7.59
N LYS A 36 -3.67 -12.79 8.63
CA LYS A 36 -3.46 -11.35 8.55
C LYS A 36 -1.97 -11.05 8.44
N LEU A 37 -1.64 -10.10 7.57
CA LEU A 37 -0.34 -9.48 7.44
C LEU A 37 -0.45 -8.05 7.96
N VAL A 38 0.45 -7.67 8.85
CA VAL A 38 0.49 -6.33 9.44
C VAL A 38 1.89 -5.75 9.27
N GLY A 39 1.98 -4.47 8.95
CA GLY A 39 3.25 -3.74 8.93
C GLY A 39 3.09 -2.37 8.32
N LYS A 40 4.03 -1.98 7.45
CA LYS A 40 4.09 -0.64 6.85
C LYS A 40 4.37 -0.65 5.36
N VAL A 41 3.84 0.33 4.64
CA VAL A 41 4.22 0.66 3.27
C VAL A 41 5.02 1.96 3.29
N ASP A 42 6.18 1.95 2.66
CA ASP A 42 7.01 3.14 2.45
C ASP A 42 6.83 3.63 1.01
N PHE A 43 6.61 4.93 0.84
CA PHE A 43 6.32 5.61 -0.42
C PHE A 43 7.38 6.65 -0.76
N GLY A 44 7.64 6.79 -2.06
CA GLY A 44 8.33 7.94 -2.64
C GLY A 44 7.33 8.72 -3.49
N VAL A 45 7.21 10.01 -3.20
CA VAL A 45 6.29 10.92 -3.90
C VAL A 45 7.13 11.92 -4.67
N ASP A 46 7.02 11.91 -6.00
CA ASP A 46 7.65 12.92 -6.85
C ASP A 46 6.91 14.26 -6.70
N PRO A 47 7.53 15.30 -6.12
CA PRO A 47 6.90 16.61 -5.94
C PRO A 47 6.71 17.40 -7.24
N ASP A 48 7.50 17.10 -8.29
CA ASP A 48 7.50 17.86 -9.55
C ASP A 48 6.51 17.28 -10.58
N LEU A 49 5.89 16.16 -10.23
CA LEU A 49 4.90 15.45 -11.02
C LEU A 49 3.55 16.21 -11.03
N PRO A 50 2.99 16.60 -12.19
CA PRO A 50 1.82 17.49 -12.24
C PRO A 50 0.59 16.99 -11.48
N ARG A 51 0.40 15.67 -11.37
CA ARG A 51 -0.72 15.07 -10.60
C ARG A 51 -0.58 15.26 -9.09
N ASN A 52 0.63 15.47 -8.60
CA ASN A 52 0.93 15.69 -7.19
C ASN A 52 0.90 17.19 -6.82
N ALA A 53 0.73 18.09 -7.80
CA ALA A 53 0.72 19.54 -7.57
C ALA A 53 -0.42 20.03 -6.65
N MET A 54 -1.47 19.22 -6.47
CA MET A 54 -2.57 19.53 -5.53
C MET A 54 -2.22 19.19 -4.06
N ILE A 55 -1.11 18.50 -3.81
CA ILE A 55 -0.65 18.19 -2.46
C ILE A 55 0.06 19.43 -1.90
N VAL A 56 -0.60 20.09 -0.95
CA VAL A 56 -0.11 21.29 -0.30
C VAL A 56 1.27 21.05 0.32
N ASP A 57 2.17 22.01 0.14
CA ASP A 57 3.55 22.04 0.65
C ASP A 57 4.46 20.89 0.22
N LEU A 58 4.02 20.03 -0.70
CA LEU A 58 4.82 18.90 -1.16
C LEU A 58 6.16 19.34 -1.75
N THR A 59 6.16 20.45 -2.49
CA THR A 59 7.39 21.01 -3.09
C THR A 59 8.36 21.60 -2.06
N LEU A 60 7.89 21.89 -0.84
CA LEU A 60 8.68 22.43 0.26
C LEU A 60 9.28 21.34 1.16
N ALA A 61 8.78 20.11 1.06
CA ALA A 61 9.22 19.01 1.89
C ALA A 61 10.66 18.55 1.54
N PRO A 62 11.43 18.04 2.53
CA PRO A 62 12.74 17.43 2.28
C PRO A 62 12.63 16.26 1.28
N ARG A 63 13.61 16.19 0.38
CA ARG A 63 13.69 15.16 -0.67
C ARG A 63 14.84 14.19 -0.39
N ASN A 64 14.65 12.92 -0.69
CA ASN A 64 15.71 11.91 -0.61
C ASN A 64 16.71 12.05 -1.79
N ALA A 65 17.72 11.18 -1.83
CA ALA A 65 18.74 11.19 -2.90
C ALA A 65 18.19 10.93 -4.31
N ARG A 66 16.93 10.50 -4.44
CA ARG A 66 16.21 10.31 -5.71
C ARG A 66 15.32 11.49 -6.08
N GLY A 67 15.29 12.54 -5.26
CA GLY A 67 14.42 13.71 -5.46
C GLY A 67 12.99 13.51 -5.00
N GLU A 68 12.66 12.40 -4.33
CA GLU A 68 11.32 12.05 -3.87
C GLU A 68 11.09 12.52 -2.43
N VAL A 69 9.87 12.92 -2.09
CA VAL A 69 9.43 13.11 -0.71
C VAL A 69 9.00 11.75 -0.15
N GLU A 70 9.54 11.38 1.01
CA GLU A 70 9.28 10.07 1.62
C GLU A 70 8.09 10.13 2.58
N ALA A 71 7.24 9.10 2.53
CA ALA A 71 6.11 8.92 3.44
C ALA A 71 5.97 7.44 3.82
N SER A 72 5.27 7.16 4.90
CA SER A 72 4.87 5.78 5.24
C SER A 72 3.43 5.71 5.74
N ALA A 73 2.79 4.56 5.55
CA ALA A 73 1.47 4.27 6.08
C ALA A 73 1.43 2.86 6.66
N ASP A 74 0.49 2.62 7.57
CA ASP A 74 0.24 1.29 8.10
C ASP A 74 -0.39 0.39 7.04
N PHE A 75 -0.03 -0.88 7.07
CA PHE A 75 -0.48 -1.92 6.17
C PHE A 75 -1.19 -3.01 6.95
N TYR A 76 -2.39 -3.37 6.49
CA TYR A 76 -3.15 -4.50 7.00
C TYR A 76 -3.79 -5.25 5.84
N MET A 77 -3.57 -6.56 5.76
CA MET A 77 -4.14 -7.40 4.71
C MET A 77 -4.60 -8.73 5.28
N LEU A 78 -5.83 -9.13 4.94
CA LEU A 78 -6.30 -10.50 5.10
C LEU A 78 -6.16 -11.24 3.77
N LYS A 79 -5.57 -12.43 3.80
CA LYS A 79 -5.49 -13.32 2.64
C LYS A 79 -5.63 -14.79 3.05
N PRO A 80 -5.99 -15.69 2.12
CA PRO A 80 -5.82 -17.12 2.33
C PRO A 80 -4.38 -17.46 2.73
N VAL A 81 -4.22 -18.43 3.63
CA VAL A 81 -2.90 -18.98 4.00
C VAL A 81 -2.22 -19.53 2.74
N ASP A 82 -2.96 -20.28 1.93
CA ASP A 82 -2.55 -20.69 0.58
C ASP A 82 -3.10 -19.69 -0.47
N PRO A 83 -2.25 -18.81 -1.04
CA PRO A 83 -2.70 -17.84 -2.03
C PRO A 83 -3.28 -18.46 -3.31
N ALA A 84 -2.93 -19.70 -3.65
CA ALA A 84 -3.43 -20.38 -4.84
C ALA A 84 -4.93 -20.71 -4.75
N ARG A 85 -5.47 -20.78 -3.53
CA ARG A 85 -6.89 -21.03 -3.23
C ARG A 85 -7.73 -19.74 -3.21
N GLY A 86 -7.11 -18.57 -3.37
CA GLY A 86 -7.81 -17.28 -3.46
C GLY A 86 -8.40 -17.03 -4.86
N ASN A 87 -9.34 -16.08 -4.95
CA ASN A 87 -9.97 -15.70 -6.23
C ASN A 87 -9.17 -14.66 -7.05
N ARG A 88 -7.92 -14.37 -6.65
CA ARG A 88 -7.02 -13.38 -7.28
C ARG A 88 -7.61 -11.97 -7.42
N ARG A 89 -8.56 -11.60 -6.55
CA ARG A 89 -9.13 -10.25 -6.48
C ARG A 89 -8.78 -9.61 -5.14
N LEU A 90 -8.52 -8.31 -5.17
CA LEU A 90 -8.35 -7.51 -3.97
C LEU A 90 -9.67 -6.81 -3.66
N LEU A 91 -10.22 -7.07 -2.48
CA LEU A 91 -11.18 -6.17 -1.86
C LEU A 91 -10.37 -5.13 -1.09
N TYR A 92 -10.49 -3.88 -1.49
CA TYR A 92 -9.76 -2.76 -0.89
C TYR A 92 -10.74 -1.82 -0.21
N GLU A 93 -10.50 -1.55 1.07
CA GLU A 93 -11.21 -0.53 1.83
C GLU A 93 -10.31 0.70 1.96
N VAL A 94 -10.82 1.84 1.51
CA VAL A 94 -10.12 3.13 1.67
C VAL A 94 -10.36 3.61 3.10
N GLY A 95 -9.29 3.72 3.89
CA GLY A 95 -9.36 4.34 5.21
C GLY A 95 -9.83 5.79 5.08
N ASN A 96 -11.00 6.11 5.62
CA ASN A 96 -11.56 7.45 5.55
C ASN A 96 -10.80 8.39 6.50
N ARG A 97 -10.44 9.60 6.07
CA ARG A 97 -9.70 10.60 6.89
C ARG A 97 -10.64 11.42 7.80
N GLY A 98 -11.43 10.74 8.63
CA GLY A 98 -12.17 11.36 9.73
C GLY A 98 -13.68 11.50 9.49
N GLY A 99 -14.44 11.25 10.56
CA GLY A 99 -15.69 11.97 10.86
C GLY A 99 -15.39 13.21 11.69
#